data_AF-A0A6P0JST2-F1
#
_entry.id   AF-A0A6P0JST2-F1
#
_cell.length_a   1.000
_cell.length_b   1.000
_cell.length_c   1.000
_cell.angle_alpha   90.00
_cell.angle_beta   90.00
_cell.angle_gamma   90.00
#
_symmetry.space_group_name_H-M   'P 1'
#
loop_
_entity.id
_entity.type
_entity.pdbx_description
1 polymer ?
#
loop_
_entity_poly.entity_id
_entity_poly.type
_entity_poly.pdbx_seq_one_letter_code
_entity_poly.pdbx_strand_id
1 'polypeptide(L)'
;MAADQSQNKAKAKNTAQNTSTLEEIRATRLEKVDQLKQEGLNPYAYKWDSTHHAAELQANYADLAAGEEVETEVAIAGRIIARRVFGKLAFFNLQDETGTIQLYLDKKRIQAQMPDLSSAFNILKKYTDVGDFLGVKG
;
A
#
# COMPACT_ATOMS: atom_id res chain seq x y z
N MET A 1 4.57 22.68 49.88
CA MET A 1 5.26 21.89 48.86
C MET A 1 4.87 20.41 49.01
N ALA A 2 3.74 19.98 48.43
CA ALA A 2 3.38 18.55 48.30
C ALA A 2 2.05 18.42 47.52
N ALA A 3 2.05 18.72 46.23
CA ALA A 3 0.89 18.47 45.37
C ALA A 3 1.30 18.41 43.89
N ASP A 4 2.27 17.57 43.53
CA ASP A 4 2.63 17.40 42.11
C ASP A 4 3.28 16.04 41.79
N GLN A 5 2.83 14.96 42.45
CA GLN A 5 3.34 13.60 42.15
C GLN A 5 2.25 12.58 41.80
N SER A 6 0.97 12.93 41.94
CA SER A 6 -0.15 12.03 41.61
C SER A 6 -0.58 12.10 40.14
N GLN A 7 -0.35 13.22 39.44
CA GLN A 7 -0.77 13.37 38.04
C GLN A 7 0.21 12.78 37.02
N ASN A 8 1.47 12.54 37.40
CA ASN A 8 2.50 12.08 36.46
C ASN A 8 2.51 10.54 36.25
N LYS A 9 1.92 9.77 37.18
CA LYS A 9 1.78 8.30 37.04
C LYS A 9 0.65 7.87 36.10
N ALA A 10 -0.36 8.72 35.90
CA ALA A 10 -1.51 8.42 35.03
C ALA A 10 -1.19 8.64 33.53
N LYS A 11 -0.29 9.59 33.20
CA LYS A 11 0.12 9.85 31.80
C LYS A 11 1.08 8.80 31.25
N ALA A 12 1.95 8.23 32.09
CA ALA A 12 2.95 7.25 31.64
C ALA A 12 2.37 5.87 31.26
N LYS A 13 1.17 5.52 31.75
CA LYS A 13 0.52 4.24 31.41
C LYS A 13 -0.25 4.25 30.08
N ASN A 14 -0.52 5.43 29.51
CA ASN A 14 -1.41 5.54 28.35
C ASN A 14 -0.68 5.49 26.99
N THR A 15 0.66 5.42 26.99
CA THR A 15 1.48 5.47 25.76
C THR A 15 1.90 4.07 25.26
N ALA A 16 1.76 3.02 26.08
CA ALA A 16 2.28 1.69 25.79
C ALA A 16 1.24 0.68 25.21
N GLN A 17 0.01 1.13 24.91
CA GLN A 17 -1.12 0.25 24.59
C GLN A 17 -1.54 0.22 23.11
N ASN A 18 -0.86 0.94 22.21
CA ASN A 18 -1.35 1.13 20.84
C ASN A 18 -0.65 0.27 19.78
N THR A 19 -0.19 -0.92 20.16
CA THR A 19 0.34 -1.92 19.21
C THR A 19 -0.51 -3.16 19.36
N SER A 20 -1.43 -3.37 18.42
CA SER A 20 -2.20 -4.62 18.34
C SER A 20 -1.27 -5.82 18.42
N THR A 21 -1.69 -6.87 19.12
CA THR A 21 -0.88 -8.08 19.25
C THR A 21 -0.66 -8.72 17.87
N LEU A 22 0.38 -9.54 17.73
CA LEU A 22 0.63 -10.26 16.48
C LEU A 22 -0.57 -11.12 16.06
N GLU A 23 -1.29 -11.68 17.03
CA GLU A 23 -2.50 -12.47 16.81
C GLU A 23 -3.65 -11.61 16.28
N GLU A 24 -3.87 -10.42 16.85
CA GLU A 24 -4.88 -9.46 16.37
C GLU A 24 -4.58 -8.99 14.94
N ILE A 25 -3.32 -8.67 14.65
CA ILE A 25 -2.89 -8.27 13.30
C ILE A 25 -3.15 -9.41 12.31
N ARG A 26 -2.79 -10.65 12.68
CA ARG A 26 -3.01 -11.83 11.85
C ARG A 26 -4.51 -12.07 11.61
N ALA A 27 -5.33 -12.01 12.66
CA ALA A 27 -6.77 -12.18 12.57
C ALA A 27 -7.39 -11.14 11.63
N THR A 28 -7.01 -9.87 11.79
CA THR A 28 -7.49 -8.77 10.93
C THR A 28 -7.12 -8.99 9.45
N ARG A 29 -5.89 -9.46 9.17
CA ARG A 29 -5.47 -9.77 7.80
C ARG A 29 -6.24 -10.95 7.19
N LEU A 30 -6.51 -11.98 7.98
CA LEU A 30 -7.31 -13.13 7.53
C LEU A 30 -8.76 -12.70 7.25
N GLU A 31 -9.34 -11.85 8.09
CA GLU A 31 -10.68 -11.31 7.86
C GLU A 31 -10.76 -10.52 6.55
N LYS A 32 -9.75 -9.68 6.26
CA LYS A 32 -9.66 -8.95 4.99
C LYS A 32 -9.59 -9.89 3.78
N VAL A 33 -8.83 -10.98 3.89
CA VAL A 33 -8.73 -12.02 2.84
C VAL A 33 -10.10 -12.65 2.58
N ASP A 34 -10.86 -12.96 3.63
CA ASP A 34 -12.17 -13.57 3.48
C ASP A 34 -13.21 -12.59 2.93
N GLN A 35 -13.18 -11.33 3.35
CA GLN A 35 -14.01 -10.27 2.77
C GLN A 35 -13.69 -10.07 1.27
N LEU A 36 -12.41 -10.09 0.89
CA LEU A 36 -12.00 -9.97 -0.51
C LEU A 36 -12.53 -11.13 -1.37
N LYS A 37 -12.51 -12.36 -0.84
CA LYS A 37 -13.12 -13.53 -1.50
C LYS A 37 -14.63 -13.40 -1.64
N GLN A 38 -15.32 -12.87 -0.62
CA GLN A 38 -16.77 -12.63 -0.66
C GLN A 38 -17.16 -11.59 -1.73
N GLU A 39 -16.28 -10.63 -2.01
CA GLU A 39 -16.41 -9.69 -3.13
C GLU A 39 -16.08 -10.33 -4.50
N GLY A 40 -15.80 -11.64 -4.54
CA GLY A 40 -15.51 -12.38 -5.77
C GLY A 40 -14.07 -12.24 -6.27
N LEU A 41 -13.18 -11.65 -5.48
CA LEU A 41 -11.78 -11.41 -5.84
C LEU A 41 -10.86 -12.47 -5.23
N ASN A 42 -9.86 -12.90 -6.01
CA ASN A 42 -8.85 -13.83 -5.53
C ASN A 42 -7.65 -13.07 -4.90
N PRO A 43 -7.41 -13.17 -3.58
CA PRO A 43 -6.26 -12.54 -2.93
C PRO A 43 -4.90 -13.10 -3.38
N TYR A 44 -4.87 -14.32 -3.91
CA TYR A 44 -3.64 -15.03 -4.26
C TYR A 44 -3.59 -15.28 -5.75
N ALA A 45 -3.10 -14.27 -6.49
CA ALA A 45 -2.90 -14.39 -7.93
C ALA A 45 -1.88 -15.50 -8.25
N TYR A 46 -2.17 -16.32 -9.26
CA TYR A 46 -1.28 -17.40 -9.68
C TYR A 46 -0.04 -16.91 -10.42
N LYS A 47 -0.16 -15.77 -11.12
CA LYS A 47 0.89 -15.21 -11.96
C LYS A 47 0.71 -13.71 -12.09
N TRP A 48 1.82 -13.01 -12.22
CA TRP A 48 1.90 -11.63 -12.68
C TRP A 48 3.06 -11.51 -13.68
N ASP A 49 2.83 -10.89 -14.82
CA ASP A 49 3.83 -10.70 -15.87
C ASP A 49 4.46 -9.31 -15.73
N SER A 50 5.52 -9.21 -14.93
CA SER A 50 6.34 -7.99 -14.83
C SER A 50 7.12 -7.77 -16.11
N THR A 51 7.15 -6.53 -16.61
CA THR A 51 7.92 -6.13 -17.79
C THR A 51 9.21 -5.41 -17.43
N HIS A 52 9.31 -4.82 -16.24
CA HIS A 52 10.47 -4.06 -15.77
C HIS A 52 10.74 -4.30 -14.29
N HIS A 53 11.92 -3.87 -13.83
CA HIS A 53 12.29 -3.83 -12.42
C HIS A 53 12.42 -2.40 -11.89
N ALA A 54 12.25 -2.22 -10.59
CA ALA A 54 12.29 -0.92 -9.94
C ALA A 54 13.62 -0.20 -10.14
N ALA A 55 14.75 -0.88 -9.95
CA ALA A 55 16.07 -0.25 -10.13
C ALA A 55 16.33 0.16 -11.59
N GLU A 56 15.86 -0.63 -12.55
CA GLU A 56 15.96 -0.33 -13.97
C GLU A 56 15.19 0.95 -14.32
N LEU A 57 13.93 1.06 -13.87
CA LEU A 57 13.12 2.26 -14.10
C LEU A 57 13.74 3.51 -13.46
N GLN A 58 14.28 3.38 -12.24
CA GLN A 58 14.97 4.50 -11.58
C GLN A 58 16.21 4.94 -12.34
N ALA A 59 16.95 4.01 -12.94
CA ALA A 59 18.13 4.33 -13.76
C ALA A 59 17.75 4.97 -15.09
N ASN A 60 16.75 4.40 -15.80
CA ASN A 60 16.31 4.87 -17.11
C ASN A 60 15.72 6.28 -17.06
N TYR A 61 15.13 6.66 -15.93
CA TYR A 61 14.47 7.96 -15.75
C TYR A 61 15.15 8.84 -14.68
N ALA A 62 16.43 8.61 -14.39
CA ALA A 62 17.18 9.38 -13.39
C ALA A 62 17.24 10.89 -13.70
N ASP A 63 17.27 11.22 -14.99
CA ASP A 63 17.37 12.60 -15.49
C ASP A 63 16.00 13.23 -15.85
N LEU A 64 14.88 12.53 -15.58
CA LEU A 64 13.54 13.04 -15.86
C LEU A 64 13.22 14.21 -14.92
N ALA A 65 12.86 15.37 -15.48
CA ALA A 65 12.66 16.56 -14.67
C ALA A 65 11.36 16.47 -13.84
N ALA A 66 11.31 17.22 -12.73
CA ALA A 66 10.14 17.22 -11.86
C ALA A 66 8.89 17.73 -12.62
N GLY A 67 7.86 16.89 -12.68
CA GLY A 67 6.61 17.18 -13.37
C GLY A 67 6.58 16.76 -14.84
N GLU A 68 7.66 16.22 -15.38
CA GLU A 68 7.64 15.56 -16.68
C GLU A 68 7.04 14.16 -16.55
N GLU A 69 6.24 13.78 -17.56
CA GLU A 69 5.65 12.45 -17.68
C GLU A 69 6.16 11.80 -18.98
N VAL A 70 6.41 10.50 -18.93
CA VAL A 70 6.77 9.70 -20.10
C VAL A 70 5.64 8.74 -20.39
N GLU A 71 5.21 8.66 -21.65
CA GLU A 71 4.22 7.68 -22.10
C GLU A 71 4.88 6.33 -22.33
N THR A 72 5.22 5.63 -21.25
CA THR A 72 5.73 4.26 -21.30
C THR A 72 4.91 3.40 -20.36
N GLU A 73 4.24 2.40 -20.92
CA GLU A 73 3.47 1.46 -20.13
C GLU A 73 4.40 0.42 -19.50
N VAL A 74 4.37 0.34 -18.17
CA VAL A 74 5.21 -0.59 -17.41
C VAL A 74 4.34 -1.49 -16.54
N ALA A 75 4.82 -2.70 -16.29
CA ALA A 75 4.25 -3.61 -15.31
C ALA A 75 5.34 -4.07 -14.35
N ILE A 76 5.09 -3.89 -13.05
CA ILE A 76 6.02 -4.28 -11.99
C ILE A 76 5.26 -4.99 -10.88
N ALA A 77 5.95 -5.75 -10.04
CA ALA A 77 5.39 -6.33 -8.84
C ALA A 77 6.40 -6.27 -7.70
N GLY A 78 5.91 -6.15 -6.48
CA GLY A 78 6.76 -6.12 -5.30
C GLY A 78 5.96 -6.05 -4.01
N ARG A 79 6.67 -5.88 -2.90
CA ARG A 79 6.10 -5.76 -1.56
C ARG A 79 5.79 -4.31 -1.22
N ILE A 80 4.61 -4.04 -0.68
CA ILE A 80 4.26 -2.73 -0.16
C ILE A 80 5.07 -2.49 1.12
N ILE A 81 6.04 -1.58 1.07
CA ILE A 81 6.87 -1.20 2.23
C ILE A 81 6.33 0.05 2.93
N ALA A 82 5.63 0.92 2.21
CA ALA A 82 4.92 2.05 2.79
C ALA A 82 3.64 2.34 1.99
N ARG A 83 2.63 2.86 2.69
CA ARG A 83 1.34 3.24 2.10
C ARG A 83 0.83 4.51 2.77
N ARG A 84 0.40 5.50 1.98
CA ARG A 84 -0.26 6.74 2.44
C ARG A 84 -1.49 6.99 1.58
N VAL A 85 -2.62 7.31 2.21
CA VAL A 85 -3.91 7.44 1.54
C VAL A 85 -4.52 8.80 1.86
N PHE A 86 -4.93 9.53 0.82
CA PHE A 86 -5.46 10.90 0.89
C PHE A 86 -6.77 10.99 0.09
N GLY A 87 -7.84 10.41 0.63
CA GLY A 87 -9.18 10.46 0.02
C GLY A 87 -9.26 9.72 -1.33
N LYS A 88 -9.01 10.45 -2.44
CA LYS A 88 -9.03 9.97 -3.83
C LYS A 88 -7.64 9.66 -4.40
N LEU A 89 -6.57 9.97 -3.66
CA LEU A 89 -5.19 9.69 -4.03
C LEU A 89 -4.55 8.74 -3.02
N ALA A 90 -3.59 7.95 -3.46
CA ALA A 90 -2.72 7.17 -2.59
C ALA A 90 -1.30 7.10 -3.14
N PHE A 91 -0.33 6.99 -2.22
CA PHE A 91 1.09 6.84 -2.51
C PHE A 91 1.60 5.59 -1.83
N PHE A 92 2.00 4.60 -2.61
CA PHE A 92 2.55 3.35 -2.11
C PHE A 92 4.03 3.29 -2.50
N ASN A 93 4.90 2.86 -1.60
CA ASN A 93 6.26 2.48 -1.99
C ASN A 93 6.28 0.96 -2.13
N LEU A 94 6.63 0.51 -3.33
CA LEU A 94 6.75 -0.89 -3.69
C LEU A 94 8.24 -1.26 -3.72
N GLN A 95 8.58 -2.43 -3.17
CA GLN A 95 9.93 -2.97 -3.19
C GLN A 95 9.94 -4.30 -3.94
N ASP A 96 10.71 -4.38 -5.02
CA ASP A 96 11.03 -5.64 -5.68
C ASP A 96 12.44 -6.13 -5.25
N GLU A 97 12.95 -7.17 -5.89
CA GLU A 97 14.28 -7.72 -5.61
C GLU A 97 15.44 -6.79 -5.98
N THR A 98 15.19 -5.78 -6.81
CA THR A 98 16.22 -4.86 -7.34
C THR A 98 16.26 -3.53 -6.60
N GLY A 99 15.11 -3.06 -6.10
CA GLY A 99 15.02 -1.74 -5.49
C GLY A 99 13.61 -1.34 -5.08
N THR A 100 13.42 -0.03 -4.96
CA THR A 100 12.14 0.55 -4.54
C THR A 100 11.64 1.59 -5.53
N ILE A 101 10.33 1.62 -5.73
CA ILE A 101 9.65 2.59 -6.59
C ILE A 101 8.37 3.08 -5.94
N GLN A 102 8.05 4.35 -6.15
CA GLN A 102 6.83 4.96 -5.62
C GLN A 102 5.72 4.88 -6.67
N LEU A 103 4.54 4.49 -6.23
CA LEU A 103 3.32 4.44 -7.02
C LEU A 103 2.48 5.68 -6.70
N TYR A 104 2.09 6.41 -7.75
CA TYR A 104 1.05 7.43 -7.68
C TYR A 104 -0.28 6.81 -8.12
N LEU A 105 -1.21 6.67 -7.19
CA LEU A 105 -2.48 5.98 -7.39
C LEU A 105 -3.63 6.99 -7.32
N ASP A 106 -4.19 7.33 -8.47
CA ASP A 106 -5.38 8.19 -8.59
C ASP A 106 -6.66 7.37 -8.82
N LYS A 107 -7.72 7.68 -8.09
CA LYS A 107 -9.01 7.00 -8.21
C LYS A 107 -9.59 7.06 -9.62
N LYS A 108 -9.52 8.21 -10.31
CA LYS A 108 -10.12 8.35 -11.64
C LYS A 108 -9.35 7.52 -12.66
N ARG A 109 -8.01 7.60 -12.65
CA ARG A 109 -7.14 6.82 -13.54
C ARG A 109 -7.34 5.31 -13.35
N ILE A 110 -7.36 4.83 -12.11
CA ILE A 110 -7.60 3.40 -11.82
C ILE A 110 -9.00 2.96 -12.25
N GLN A 111 -10.04 3.75 -11.95
CA GLN A 111 -11.41 3.38 -12.35
C GLN A 111 -11.59 3.35 -13.88
N ALA A 112 -10.90 4.24 -14.61
CA ALA A 112 -10.92 4.25 -16.06
C ALA A 112 -10.19 3.05 -16.67
N GLN A 113 -9.10 2.60 -16.05
CA GLN A 113 -8.29 1.45 -16.51
C GLN A 113 -8.85 0.09 -16.04
N MET A 114 -9.74 0.06 -15.05
CA MET A 114 -10.37 -1.15 -14.51
C MET A 114 -11.90 -1.04 -14.52
N PRO A 115 -12.54 -0.94 -15.71
CA PRO A 115 -13.98 -0.73 -15.83
C PRO A 115 -14.81 -1.89 -15.26
N ASP A 116 -14.31 -3.12 -15.36
CA ASP A 116 -14.99 -4.32 -14.88
C ASP A 116 -14.96 -4.46 -13.35
N LEU A 117 -14.05 -3.73 -12.68
CA LEU A 117 -13.94 -3.72 -11.23
C LEU A 117 -14.49 -2.42 -10.66
N SER A 118 -15.81 -2.42 -10.40
CA SER A 118 -16.45 -1.29 -9.73
C SER A 118 -15.78 -1.05 -8.37
N SER A 119 -15.35 0.19 -8.11
CA SER A 119 -14.66 0.57 -6.86
C SER A 119 -13.24 -0.01 -6.66
N ALA A 120 -12.52 -0.37 -7.72
CA ALA A 120 -11.12 -0.86 -7.67
C ALA A 120 -10.22 -0.09 -6.69
N PHE A 121 -10.26 1.24 -6.71
CA PHE A 121 -9.47 2.07 -5.79
C PHE A 121 -9.86 1.91 -4.31
N ASN A 122 -11.15 1.68 -4.02
CA ASN A 122 -11.60 1.47 -2.65
C ASN A 122 -11.18 0.08 -2.15
N ILE A 123 -11.26 -0.94 -3.02
CA ILE A 123 -10.78 -2.30 -2.75
C ILE A 123 -9.29 -2.26 -2.41
N LEU A 124 -8.48 -1.61 -3.27
CA LEU A 124 -7.04 -1.42 -3.05
C LEU A 124 -6.76 -0.82 -1.68
N LYS A 125 -7.43 0.28 -1.30
CA LYS A 125 -7.23 0.94 -0.01
C LYS A 125 -7.65 0.08 1.19
N LYS A 126 -8.75 -0.67 1.06
CA LYS A 126 -9.36 -1.42 2.16
C LYS A 126 -8.57 -2.68 2.48
N TYR A 127 -8.16 -3.40 1.43
CA TYR A 127 -7.69 -4.78 1.56
C TYR A 127 -6.19 -4.97 1.44
N THR A 128 -5.43 -3.97 1.00
CA THR A 128 -3.95 -4.07 0.97
C THR A 128 -3.30 -3.44 2.19
N ASP A 129 -2.27 -4.10 2.72
CA ASP A 129 -1.46 -3.65 3.85
C ASP A 129 0.04 -3.67 3.57
N VAL A 130 0.80 -2.98 4.44
CA VAL A 130 2.27 -3.05 4.42
C VAL A 130 2.69 -4.50 4.64
N GLY A 131 3.57 -4.98 3.78
CA GLY A 131 4.02 -6.36 3.73
C GLY A 131 3.30 -7.21 2.70
N ASP A 132 2.18 -6.77 2.12
CA ASP A 132 1.51 -7.53 1.06
C ASP A 132 2.23 -7.33 -0.28
N PHE A 133 2.07 -8.29 -1.19
CA PHE A 133 2.55 -8.18 -2.56
C PHE A 133 1.49 -7.54 -3.44
N LEU A 134 1.93 -6.65 -4.34
CA LEU A 134 1.07 -5.96 -5.28
C LEU A 134 1.75 -5.95 -6.65
N GLY A 135 1.02 -6.38 -7.67
CA GLY A 135 1.34 -6.15 -9.07
C GLY A 135 0.62 -4.90 -9.56
N VAL A 136 1.30 -4.05 -10.32
CA VAL A 136 0.75 -2.81 -10.87
C VAL A 136 1.18 -2.61 -12.32
N LYS A 137 0.27 -2.06 -13.10
CA LYS A 137 0.48 -1.67 -14.50
C LYS A 137 0.03 -0.22 -14.69
N GLY A 138 0.79 0.55 -15.45
CA GLY A 138 0.41 1.91 -15.85
C GLY A 138 1.60 2.73 -16.31
#